data_AF-A0AB74H1H0-F1
#
_entry.id   AF-A0AB74H1H0-F1
#
_cell.length_a   1.000
_cell.length_b   1.000
_cell.length_c   1.000
_cell.angle_alpha   90.00
_cell.angle_beta   90.00
_cell.angle_gamma   90.00
#
_symmetry.space_group_name_H-M   'P 1'
#
loop_
_entity.id
_entity.type
_entity.pdbx_description
1 polymer ?
#
loop_
_entity_poly.entity_id
_entity_poly.type
_entity_poly.pdbx_seq_one_letter_code
_entity_poly.pdbx_strand_id
1 'polypeptide(L)'
;MRQETKHLISYGMGYLAAYLFVQNNFFSKFLAVIIIVGLVFVWRNNLFQWIKLKYELFKHIRNRDYFFVTEKGYKTDLQKRRELGNAVYALTNIAFIIVVFIFSIITKLFDIQSMGWGQLLIIGALYIAMFGIVLAVRNYLTGLYYYLLPWLVIVCTVDYVGSYSSIEAIVIYIIVVLISYIILTILLPLHSLRKITSSTWIFGVLTTLLVPLLLEYIFKYYMLDTLKDSFAAQPITIPLLESANISSDILSFVKEHPGILDIMNRFRELSVSYELNSATSELSVVRFLVLASYSLGTIIITLKIKLGESKAKDICSRIKLSSDVQYCELRDCIFYGGEKYENRIMGNEIFENIILSEEGKYDKYVESTWWIKYPS
;
A
#
# COMPACT_ATOMS: atom_id res chain seq x y z
N MET A 1 -29.48 -30.68 0.94
CA MET A 1 -29.37 -29.85 2.16
C MET A 1 -29.48 -28.39 1.74
N ARG A 2 -30.36 -27.58 2.37
CA ARG A 2 -30.47 -26.14 2.07
C ARG A 2 -29.10 -25.48 2.32
N GLN A 3 -28.74 -24.47 1.53
CA GLN A 3 -27.42 -23.82 1.64
C GLN A 3 -27.16 -23.29 3.05
N GLU A 4 -28.19 -22.76 3.71
CA GLU A 4 -28.16 -22.28 5.10
C GLU A 4 -27.85 -23.39 6.12
N THR A 5 -28.46 -24.57 5.96
CA THR A 5 -28.19 -25.73 6.84
C THR A 5 -26.78 -26.25 6.63
N LYS A 6 -26.27 -26.23 5.39
CA LYS A 6 -24.87 -26.56 5.09
C LYS A 6 -23.89 -25.59 5.77
N HIS A 7 -24.18 -24.29 5.75
CA HIS A 7 -23.39 -23.27 6.44
C HIS A 7 -23.37 -23.49 7.95
N LEU A 8 -24.54 -23.66 8.57
CA LEU A 8 -24.67 -23.79 10.02
C LEU A 8 -23.93 -25.04 10.56
N ILE A 9 -24.07 -26.17 9.87
CA ILE A 9 -23.34 -27.40 10.19
C ILE A 9 -21.83 -27.20 10.02
N SER A 10 -21.41 -26.53 8.96
CA SER A 10 -19.98 -26.29 8.70
C SER A 10 -19.35 -25.38 9.74
N TYR A 11 -20.05 -24.34 10.18
CA TYR A 11 -19.59 -23.48 11.27
C TYR A 11 -19.51 -24.24 12.59
N GLY A 12 -20.53 -25.04 12.93
CA GLY A 12 -20.52 -25.88 14.13
C GLY A 12 -19.35 -26.86 14.15
N MET A 13 -19.11 -27.56 13.02
CA MET A 13 -17.96 -28.44 12.86
C MET A 13 -16.62 -27.70 12.90
N GLY A 14 -16.55 -26.48 12.35
CA GLY A 14 -15.35 -25.65 12.39
C GLY A 14 -14.99 -25.24 13.82
N TYR A 15 -15.97 -24.80 14.61
CA TYR A 15 -15.76 -24.50 16.04
C TYR A 15 -15.34 -25.73 16.84
N LEU A 16 -15.99 -26.87 16.60
CA LEU A 16 -15.61 -28.13 17.23
C LEU A 16 -14.16 -28.51 16.91
N ALA A 17 -13.76 -28.41 15.64
CA ALA A 17 -12.40 -28.70 15.23
C ALA A 17 -11.38 -27.75 15.88
N ALA A 18 -11.67 -26.44 15.95
CA ALA A 18 -10.81 -25.48 16.61
C ALA A 18 -10.64 -25.80 18.12
N TYR A 19 -11.73 -26.11 18.82
CA TYR A 19 -11.71 -26.50 20.21
C TYR A 19 -10.86 -27.77 20.44
N LEU A 20 -11.08 -28.80 19.62
CA LEU A 20 -10.34 -30.08 19.69
C LEU A 20 -8.85 -29.92 19.38
N PHE A 21 -8.47 -28.95 18.52
CA PHE A 21 -7.09 -28.67 18.14
C PHE A 21 -6.28 -27.96 19.24
N VAL A 22 -6.96 -27.20 20.11
CA VAL A 22 -6.32 -26.52 21.25
C VAL A 22 -6.05 -27.49 22.40
N GLN A 23 -6.81 -28.57 22.52
CA GLN A 23 -6.58 -29.58 23.56
C GLN A 23 -5.23 -30.26 23.41
N ASN A 24 -4.60 -30.61 24.54
CA ASN A 24 -3.26 -31.17 24.56
C ASN A 24 -3.19 -32.68 24.25
N ASN A 25 -4.33 -33.31 23.95
CA ASN A 25 -4.42 -34.73 23.63
C ASN A 25 -4.15 -34.98 22.13
N PHE A 26 -3.33 -35.98 21.81
CA PHE A 26 -3.04 -36.37 20.43
C PHE A 26 -4.31 -36.78 19.66
N PHE A 27 -5.21 -37.53 20.30
CA PHE A 27 -6.43 -38.03 19.65
C PHE A 27 -7.39 -36.91 19.27
N SER A 28 -7.54 -35.89 20.12
CA SER A 28 -8.38 -34.72 19.83
C SER A 28 -7.82 -33.91 18.66
N LYS A 29 -6.49 -33.73 18.59
CA LYS A 29 -5.82 -33.08 17.47
C LYS A 29 -6.02 -33.85 16.16
N PHE A 30 -5.88 -35.17 16.18
CA PHE A 30 -6.11 -36.01 15.00
C PHE A 30 -7.56 -35.93 14.50
N LEU A 31 -8.53 -35.98 15.42
CA LEU A 31 -9.95 -35.81 15.09
C LEU A 31 -10.24 -34.42 14.48
N ALA A 32 -9.63 -33.36 15.01
CA ALA A 32 -9.75 -32.02 14.47
C ALA A 32 -9.27 -31.93 13.01
N VAL A 33 -8.14 -32.59 12.68
CA VAL A 33 -7.61 -32.64 11.31
C VAL A 33 -8.60 -33.33 10.37
N ILE A 34 -9.18 -34.47 10.78
CA ILE A 34 -10.19 -35.18 9.98
C ILE A 34 -11.40 -34.28 9.70
N ILE A 35 -11.92 -33.60 10.72
CA ILE A 35 -13.07 -32.69 10.56
C ILE A 35 -12.74 -31.57 9.56
N ILE A 36 -11.55 -30.98 9.66
CA ILE A 36 -11.13 -29.87 8.79
C ILE A 36 -10.93 -30.34 7.35
N VAL A 37 -10.26 -31.48 7.14
CA VAL A 37 -10.12 -32.08 5.79
C VAL A 37 -11.49 -32.41 5.19
N GLY A 38 -12.41 -32.92 6.00
CA GLY A 38 -13.81 -33.13 5.61
C GLY A 38 -14.51 -31.83 5.18
N LEU A 39 -14.35 -30.74 5.95
CA LEU A 39 -14.90 -29.43 5.60
C LEU A 39 -14.32 -28.90 4.29
N VAL A 40 -13.00 -28.99 4.09
CA VAL A 40 -12.36 -28.59 2.82
C VAL A 40 -12.97 -29.36 1.65
N PHE A 41 -13.15 -30.67 1.77
CA PHE A 41 -13.73 -31.50 0.72
C PHE A 41 -15.19 -31.12 0.42
N VAL A 42 -15.99 -30.83 1.46
CA VAL A 42 -17.40 -30.41 1.33
C VAL A 42 -17.54 -29.05 0.66
N TRP A 43 -16.59 -28.14 0.86
CA TRP A 43 -16.60 -26.78 0.31
C TRP A 43 -15.82 -26.62 -1.00
N ARG A 44 -15.03 -27.62 -1.42
CA ARG A 44 -14.16 -27.54 -2.61
C ARG A 44 -14.90 -27.07 -3.87
N ASN A 45 -16.07 -27.67 -4.16
CA ASN A 45 -16.82 -27.35 -5.38
C ASN A 45 -17.34 -25.90 -5.37
N ASN A 46 -17.82 -25.44 -4.21
CA ASN A 46 -18.24 -24.04 -4.03
C ASN A 46 -17.07 -23.08 -4.22
N LEU A 47 -15.89 -23.42 -3.69
CA LEU A 47 -14.68 -22.62 -3.82
C LEU A 47 -14.21 -22.56 -5.28
N PHE A 48 -14.19 -23.70 -6.00
CA PHE A 48 -13.88 -23.75 -7.43
C PHE A 48 -14.85 -22.92 -8.28
N GLN A 49 -16.15 -23.04 -8.04
CA GLN A 49 -17.17 -22.22 -8.73
C GLN A 49 -16.98 -20.73 -8.43
N TRP A 50 -16.72 -20.38 -7.18
CA TRP A 50 -16.46 -18.99 -6.79
C TRP A 50 -15.21 -18.42 -7.47
N ILE A 51 -14.09 -19.18 -7.51
CA ILE A 51 -12.88 -18.78 -8.24
C ILE A 51 -13.19 -18.58 -9.73
N LYS A 52 -13.92 -19.52 -10.36
CA LYS A 52 -14.29 -19.43 -11.78
C LYS A 52 -15.10 -18.15 -12.07
N LEU A 53 -16.10 -17.84 -11.25
CA LEU A 53 -16.91 -16.63 -11.40
C LEU A 53 -16.06 -15.35 -11.25
N LYS A 54 -15.12 -15.33 -10.29
CA LYS A 54 -14.22 -14.17 -10.10
C LYS A 54 -13.17 -14.04 -11.21
N TYR A 55 -12.75 -15.15 -11.80
CA TYR A 55 -11.89 -15.15 -12.99
C TYR A 55 -12.63 -14.63 -14.23
N GLU A 56 -13.89 -15.02 -14.44
CA GLU A 56 -14.73 -14.46 -15.49
C GLU A 56 -14.93 -12.95 -15.29
N LEU A 57 -15.20 -12.51 -14.05
CA LEU A 57 -15.25 -11.09 -13.70
C LEU A 57 -13.96 -10.35 -14.09
N PHE A 58 -12.79 -10.92 -13.78
CA PHE A 58 -11.50 -10.35 -14.20
C PHE A 58 -11.38 -10.22 -15.72
N LYS A 59 -11.81 -11.23 -16.48
CA LYS A 59 -11.81 -11.21 -17.95
C LYS A 59 -12.69 -10.07 -18.49
N HIS A 60 -13.90 -9.92 -17.96
CA HIS A 60 -14.83 -8.85 -18.35
C HIS A 60 -14.27 -7.45 -18.01
N ILE A 61 -13.66 -7.28 -16.83
CA ILE A 61 -12.97 -6.03 -16.45
C ILE A 61 -11.80 -5.73 -17.38
N ARG A 62 -11.03 -6.74 -17.77
CA ARG A 62 -9.90 -6.59 -18.72
C ARG A 62 -10.37 -6.20 -20.12
N ASN A 63 -11.51 -6.75 -20.54
CA ASN A 63 -12.18 -6.42 -21.79
C ASN A 63 -12.97 -5.11 -21.74
N ARG A 64 -13.04 -4.47 -20.56
CA ARG A 64 -13.67 -3.17 -20.32
C ARG A 64 -15.20 -3.21 -20.46
N ASP A 65 -15.81 -4.38 -20.24
CA ASP A 65 -17.25 -4.60 -20.45
C ASP A 65 -18.13 -3.81 -19.47
N TYR A 66 -17.57 -3.41 -18.32
CA TYR A 66 -18.26 -2.59 -17.31
C TYR A 66 -17.93 -1.10 -17.39
N PHE A 67 -17.12 -0.68 -18.37
CA PHE A 67 -16.76 0.71 -18.58
C PHE A 67 -17.82 1.38 -19.46
N PHE A 68 -18.78 2.03 -18.82
CA PHE A 68 -19.84 2.76 -19.51
C PHE A 68 -19.47 4.23 -19.67
N VAL A 69 -19.46 4.69 -20.92
CA VAL A 69 -19.09 6.06 -21.32
C VAL A 69 -20.08 7.07 -20.75
N THR A 70 -21.38 6.75 -20.77
CA THR A 70 -22.43 7.66 -20.31
C THR A 70 -22.52 7.75 -18.78
N GLU A 71 -21.77 6.91 -18.04
CA GLU A 71 -21.78 6.89 -16.58
C GLU A 71 -20.71 7.82 -16.01
N LYS A 72 -21.14 8.93 -15.40
CA LYS A 72 -20.22 9.89 -14.78
C LYS A 72 -19.35 9.22 -13.70
N GLY A 73 -18.03 9.25 -13.91
CA GLY A 73 -17.05 8.70 -12.97
C GLY A 73 -16.92 7.18 -13.00
N TYR A 74 -17.51 6.49 -13.98
CA TYR A 74 -17.32 5.06 -14.26
C TYR A 74 -17.56 4.16 -13.02
N LYS A 75 -18.62 4.46 -12.26
CA LYS A 75 -18.91 3.85 -10.96
C LYS A 75 -19.10 2.34 -11.05
N THR A 76 -19.70 1.83 -12.13
CA THR A 76 -19.90 0.40 -12.32
C THR A 76 -18.58 -0.34 -12.51
N ASP A 77 -17.66 0.17 -13.34
CA ASP A 77 -16.31 -0.40 -13.49
C ASP A 77 -15.53 -0.37 -12.16
N LEU A 78 -15.62 0.74 -11.42
CA LEU A 78 -14.99 0.85 -10.09
C LEU A 78 -15.57 -0.15 -9.09
N GLN A 79 -16.88 -0.32 -9.03
CA GLN A 79 -17.53 -1.30 -8.17
C GLN A 79 -17.07 -2.71 -8.50
N LYS A 80 -17.06 -3.09 -9.78
CA LYS A 80 -16.63 -4.42 -10.23
C LYS A 80 -15.15 -4.68 -9.93
N ARG A 81 -14.29 -3.67 -10.07
CA ARG A 81 -12.89 -3.74 -9.65
C ARG A 81 -12.72 -3.89 -8.13
N ARG A 82 -13.58 -3.24 -7.33
CA ARG A 82 -13.61 -3.42 -5.86
C ARG A 82 -14.08 -4.82 -5.48
N GLU A 83 -15.11 -5.35 -6.13
CA GLU A 83 -15.57 -6.74 -5.95
C GLU A 83 -14.44 -7.74 -6.24
N LEU A 84 -13.67 -7.51 -7.31
CA LEU A 84 -12.49 -8.32 -7.63
C LEU A 84 -11.38 -8.16 -6.59
N GLY A 85 -11.10 -6.92 -6.15
CA GLY A 85 -10.12 -6.65 -5.09
C GLY A 85 -10.45 -7.37 -3.79
N ASN A 86 -11.71 -7.33 -3.36
CA ASN A 86 -12.19 -8.05 -2.18
C ASN A 86 -12.08 -9.57 -2.33
N ALA A 87 -12.28 -10.09 -3.54
CA ALA A 87 -12.06 -11.52 -3.81
C ALA A 87 -10.58 -11.89 -3.71
N VAL A 88 -9.67 -11.07 -4.22
CA VAL A 88 -8.22 -11.28 -4.07
C VAL A 88 -7.83 -11.25 -2.60
N TYR A 89 -8.31 -10.26 -1.84
CA TYR A 89 -8.08 -10.18 -0.39
C TYR A 89 -8.57 -11.43 0.34
N ALA A 90 -9.79 -11.88 0.05
CA ALA A 90 -10.33 -13.09 0.67
C ALA A 90 -9.45 -14.31 0.36
N LEU A 91 -9.03 -14.45 -0.90
CA LEU A 91 -8.20 -15.58 -1.34
C LEU A 91 -6.80 -15.57 -0.68
N THR A 92 -6.13 -14.41 -0.63
CA THR A 92 -4.80 -14.30 0.00
C THR A 92 -4.85 -14.53 1.51
N ASN A 93 -5.90 -14.05 2.19
CA ASN A 93 -6.05 -14.25 3.64
C ASN A 93 -6.45 -15.68 3.99
N ILE A 94 -7.34 -16.30 3.21
CA ILE A 94 -7.66 -17.73 3.36
C ILE A 94 -6.39 -18.57 3.15
N ALA A 95 -5.60 -18.27 2.11
CA ALA A 95 -4.34 -18.96 1.86
C ALA A 95 -3.35 -18.78 3.04
N PHE A 96 -3.22 -17.58 3.58
CA PHE A 96 -2.40 -17.32 4.77
C PHE A 96 -2.85 -18.13 5.98
N ILE A 97 -4.16 -18.14 6.29
CA ILE A 97 -4.72 -18.93 7.38
C ILE A 97 -4.43 -20.42 7.18
N ILE A 98 -4.57 -20.94 5.95
CA ILE A 98 -4.25 -22.34 5.64
C ILE A 98 -2.77 -22.64 5.87
N VAL A 99 -1.85 -21.76 5.44
CA VAL A 99 -0.41 -21.94 5.66
C VAL A 99 -0.07 -21.95 7.14
N VAL A 100 -0.56 -20.99 7.91
CA VAL A 100 -0.37 -20.93 9.37
C VAL A 100 -0.93 -22.17 10.05
N PHE A 101 -2.10 -22.64 9.60
CA PHE A 101 -2.75 -23.82 10.14
C PHE A 101 -1.97 -25.11 9.86
N ILE A 102 -1.56 -25.34 8.60
CA ILE A 102 -0.72 -26.48 8.20
C ILE A 102 0.59 -26.46 9.00
N PHE A 103 1.21 -25.29 9.11
CA PHE A 103 2.43 -25.13 9.89
C PHE A 103 2.23 -25.46 11.38
N SER A 104 1.12 -25.02 11.97
CA SER A 104 0.76 -25.34 13.35
C SER A 104 0.52 -26.83 13.56
N ILE A 105 -0.08 -27.53 12.60
CA ILE A 105 -0.23 -28.99 12.63
C ILE A 105 1.15 -29.66 12.64
N ILE A 106 2.02 -29.30 11.70
CA ILE A 106 3.34 -29.94 11.55
C ILE A 106 4.15 -29.77 12.84
N THR A 107 4.25 -28.54 13.34
CA THR A 107 5.00 -28.25 14.57
C THR A 107 4.44 -28.97 15.80
N LYS A 108 3.11 -29.02 15.97
CA LYS A 108 2.49 -29.67 17.15
C LYS A 108 2.41 -31.19 17.07
N LEU A 109 2.35 -31.80 15.88
CA LEU A 109 2.27 -33.26 15.74
C LEU A 109 3.63 -33.93 15.70
N PHE A 110 4.64 -33.26 15.16
CA PHE A 110 5.98 -33.86 14.95
C PHE A 110 7.04 -33.33 15.93
N ASP A 111 6.66 -32.43 16.85
CA ASP A 111 7.57 -31.81 17.85
C ASP A 111 8.86 -31.23 17.24
N ILE A 112 8.76 -30.77 16.00
CA ILE A 112 9.89 -30.20 15.25
C ILE A 112 10.09 -28.77 15.73
N GLN A 113 11.27 -28.48 16.30
CA GLN A 113 11.68 -27.09 16.56
C GLN A 113 11.68 -26.31 15.24
N SER A 114 10.89 -25.24 15.22
CA SER A 114 10.58 -24.42 14.05
C SER A 114 11.74 -23.52 13.59
N MET A 115 12.97 -24.02 13.54
CA MET A 115 14.11 -23.19 13.15
C MET A 115 14.19 -23.01 11.63
N GLY A 116 14.19 -21.76 11.19
CA GLY A 116 14.51 -21.31 9.83
C GLY A 116 13.34 -21.38 8.84
N TRP A 117 13.16 -22.53 8.19
CA TRP A 117 12.30 -22.66 7.00
C TRP A 117 10.81 -22.40 7.29
N GLY A 118 10.34 -22.84 8.46
CA GLY A 118 8.96 -22.59 8.90
C GLY A 118 8.64 -21.11 9.08
N GLN A 119 9.58 -20.39 9.70
CA GLN A 119 9.46 -18.96 9.93
C GLN A 119 9.48 -18.17 8.61
N LEU A 120 10.37 -18.55 7.67
CA LEU A 120 10.40 -17.94 6.33
C LEU A 120 9.09 -18.15 5.56
N LEU A 121 8.47 -19.33 5.66
CA LEU A 121 7.17 -19.60 5.03
C LEU A 121 6.06 -18.73 5.61
N ILE A 122 6.00 -18.55 6.94
CA ILE A 122 5.01 -17.67 7.59
C ILE A 122 5.23 -16.22 7.16
N ILE A 123 6.48 -15.76 7.18
CA ILE A 123 6.85 -14.39 6.76
C ILE A 123 6.44 -14.17 5.29
N GLY A 124 6.77 -15.10 4.39
CA GLY A 124 6.37 -15.03 2.99
C GLY A 124 4.85 -14.99 2.82
N ALA A 125 4.12 -15.83 3.55
CA ALA A 125 2.65 -15.85 3.51
C ALA A 125 2.04 -14.55 4.06
N LEU A 126 2.66 -13.94 5.08
CA LEU A 126 2.26 -12.64 5.60
C LEU A 126 2.41 -11.53 4.55
N TYR A 127 3.53 -11.50 3.82
CA TYR A 127 3.72 -10.55 2.71
C TYR A 127 2.67 -10.73 1.61
N ILE A 128 2.30 -11.98 1.26
CA ILE A 128 1.23 -12.26 0.30
C ILE A 128 -0.12 -11.74 0.81
N ALA A 129 -0.44 -11.94 2.09
CA ALA A 129 -1.68 -11.42 2.69
C ALA A 129 -1.72 -9.88 2.69
N MET A 130 -0.61 -9.23 3.07
CA MET A 130 -0.46 -7.77 3.03
C MET A 130 -0.62 -7.23 1.61
N PHE A 131 -0.02 -7.88 0.62
CA PHE A 131 -0.19 -7.53 -0.79
C PHE A 131 -1.66 -7.62 -1.24
N GLY A 132 -2.39 -8.65 -0.77
CA GLY A 132 -3.82 -8.78 -1.02
C GLY A 132 -4.66 -7.63 -0.45
N ILE A 133 -4.31 -7.13 0.75
CA ILE A 133 -4.95 -5.95 1.36
C ILE A 133 -4.73 -4.72 0.47
N VAL A 134 -3.50 -4.46 0.06
CA VAL A 134 -3.14 -3.33 -0.81
C VAL A 134 -3.95 -3.39 -2.11
N LEU A 135 -4.06 -4.56 -2.74
CA LEU A 135 -4.83 -4.75 -3.97
C LEU A 135 -6.35 -4.55 -3.82
N ALA A 136 -6.91 -4.82 -2.64
CA ALA A 136 -8.31 -4.58 -2.36
C ALA A 136 -8.60 -3.09 -2.17
N VAL A 137 -7.76 -2.41 -1.39
CA VAL A 137 -7.98 -1.02 -0.98
C VAL A 137 -7.60 -0.03 -2.10
N ARG A 138 -6.77 -0.41 -3.09
CA ARG A 138 -6.32 0.47 -4.18
C ARG A 138 -7.43 1.27 -4.90
N ASN A 139 -8.62 0.69 -5.06
CA ASN A 139 -9.74 1.31 -5.79
C ASN A 139 -10.69 2.13 -4.89
N TYR A 140 -10.38 2.26 -3.60
CA TYR A 140 -11.10 3.11 -2.65
C TYR A 140 -10.41 4.47 -2.47
N LEU A 141 -9.09 4.47 -2.28
CA LEU A 141 -8.30 5.66 -1.94
C LEU A 141 -7.15 5.91 -2.93
N THR A 142 -7.45 5.92 -4.23
CA THR A 142 -6.44 5.96 -5.31
C THR A 142 -5.41 7.11 -5.17
N GLY A 143 -5.84 8.31 -4.75
CA GLY A 143 -4.95 9.45 -4.53
C GLY A 143 -4.00 9.29 -3.34
N LEU A 144 -4.44 8.63 -2.27
CA LEU A 144 -3.66 8.44 -1.05
C LEU A 144 -2.44 7.53 -1.29
N TYR A 145 -2.59 6.50 -2.14
CA TYR A 145 -1.48 5.60 -2.50
C TYR A 145 -0.32 6.34 -3.15
N TYR A 146 -0.62 7.32 -4.00
CA TYR A 146 0.40 8.11 -4.68
C TYR A 146 1.28 8.90 -3.69
N TYR A 147 0.66 9.45 -2.63
CA TYR A 147 1.36 10.25 -1.61
C TYR A 147 2.02 9.41 -0.52
N LEU A 148 1.48 8.24 -0.16
CA LEU A 148 2.08 7.37 0.85
C LEU A 148 3.25 6.54 0.32
N LEU A 149 3.35 6.34 -0.99
CA LEU A 149 4.36 5.46 -1.59
C LEU A 149 5.80 5.84 -1.18
N PRO A 150 6.25 7.11 -1.24
CA PRO A 150 7.62 7.46 -0.87
C PRO A 150 7.92 7.17 0.61
N TRP A 151 6.95 7.41 1.49
CA TRP A 151 7.06 7.11 2.92
C TRP A 151 7.14 5.62 3.19
N LEU A 152 6.35 4.80 2.48
CA LEU A 152 6.45 3.35 2.56
C LEU A 152 7.85 2.87 2.15
N VAL A 153 8.44 3.46 1.11
CA VAL A 153 9.81 3.13 0.72
C VAL A 153 10.78 3.44 1.85
N ILE A 154 10.71 4.64 2.47
CA ILE A 154 11.57 4.99 3.61
C ILE A 154 11.45 3.96 4.74
N VAL A 155 10.23 3.62 5.14
CA VAL A 155 9.98 2.64 6.21
C VAL A 155 10.55 1.27 5.84
N CYS A 156 10.45 0.86 4.58
CA CYS A 156 11.00 -0.41 4.13
C CYS A 156 12.53 -0.40 3.99
N THR A 157 13.17 0.75 3.80
CA THR A 157 14.62 0.86 3.59
C THR A 157 15.39 1.35 4.81
N VAL A 158 14.73 1.88 5.86
CA VAL A 158 15.40 2.48 7.04
C VAL A 158 16.34 1.50 7.75
N ASP A 159 15.97 0.22 7.86
CA ASP A 159 16.80 -0.79 8.53
C ASP A 159 17.96 -1.29 7.66
N TYR A 160 17.88 -1.07 6.34
CA TYR A 160 18.89 -1.53 5.37
C TYR A 160 19.89 -0.43 5.01
N VAL A 161 19.51 0.83 5.19
CA VAL A 161 20.28 2.01 4.86
C VAL A 161 20.87 2.57 6.15
N GLY A 162 22.19 2.45 6.33
CA GLY A 162 22.86 2.98 7.52
C GLY A 162 22.73 4.50 7.68
N SER A 163 22.76 5.25 6.56
CA SER A 163 22.48 6.69 6.54
C SER A 163 21.93 7.11 5.18
N TYR A 164 20.80 7.81 5.18
CA TYR A 164 20.22 8.39 3.96
C TYR A 164 21.06 9.51 3.36
N SER A 165 22.05 10.02 4.09
CA SER A 165 23.01 10.99 3.57
C SER A 165 24.06 10.36 2.65
N SER A 166 24.16 9.03 2.62
CA SER A 166 25.07 8.33 1.70
C SER A 166 24.53 8.31 0.26
N ILE A 167 25.43 8.47 -0.71
CA ILE A 167 25.06 8.45 -2.14
C ILE A 167 24.41 7.11 -2.52
N GLU A 168 24.95 6.00 -2.00
CA GLU A 168 24.42 4.67 -2.26
C GLU A 168 22.96 4.52 -1.82
N ALA A 169 22.65 4.98 -0.60
CA ALA A 169 21.28 4.97 -0.08
C ALA A 169 20.31 5.79 -0.92
N ILE A 170 20.73 6.99 -1.34
CA ILE A 170 19.95 7.87 -2.21
C ILE A 170 19.62 7.16 -3.53
N VAL A 171 20.61 6.49 -4.14
CA VAL A 171 20.42 5.77 -5.40
C VAL A 171 19.47 4.59 -5.21
N ILE A 172 19.66 3.77 -4.17
CA ILE A 172 18.78 2.63 -3.86
C ILE A 172 17.34 3.12 -3.69
N TYR A 173 17.15 4.17 -2.89
CA TYR A 173 15.84 4.76 -2.64
C TYR A 173 15.14 5.20 -3.94
N ILE A 174 15.85 5.94 -4.80
CA ILE A 174 15.29 6.40 -6.08
C ILE A 174 14.87 5.22 -6.96
N ILE A 175 15.69 4.17 -7.04
CA ILE A 175 15.38 2.97 -7.83
C ILE A 175 14.13 2.28 -7.30
N VAL A 176 14.03 2.09 -5.98
CA VAL A 176 12.86 1.44 -5.36
C VAL A 176 11.60 2.27 -5.56
N VAL A 177 11.68 3.60 -5.45
CA VAL A 177 10.57 4.52 -5.74
C VAL A 177 10.12 4.41 -7.20
N LEU A 178 11.06 4.40 -8.16
CA LEU A 178 10.75 4.24 -9.58
C LEU A 178 9.99 2.94 -9.85
N ILE A 179 10.51 1.82 -9.32
CA ILE A 179 9.87 0.50 -9.44
C ILE A 179 8.46 0.53 -8.83
N SER A 180 8.32 1.11 -7.65
CA SER A 180 7.05 1.18 -6.93
C SER A 180 5.99 2.01 -7.68
N TYR A 181 6.37 3.14 -8.27
CA TYR A 181 5.45 3.94 -9.11
C TYR A 181 5.10 3.23 -10.42
N ILE A 182 6.05 2.53 -11.05
CA ILE A 182 5.76 1.70 -12.22
C ILE A 182 4.71 0.64 -11.87
N ILE A 183 4.88 -0.09 -10.77
CA ILE A 183 3.91 -1.07 -10.28
C ILE A 183 2.55 -0.41 -10.05
N LEU A 184 2.50 0.75 -9.39
CA LEU A 184 1.26 1.49 -9.14
C LEU A 184 0.52 1.83 -10.45
N THR A 185 1.24 2.32 -11.48
CA THR A 185 0.64 2.67 -12.77
C THR A 185 0.16 1.47 -13.59
N ILE A 186 0.70 0.28 -13.34
CA ILE A 186 0.21 -0.97 -13.95
C ILE A 186 -1.05 -1.46 -13.22
N LEU A 187 -1.11 -1.29 -11.89
CA LEU A 187 -2.21 -1.77 -11.06
C LEU A 187 -3.49 -0.94 -11.19
N LEU A 188 -3.38 0.37 -11.48
CA LEU A 188 -4.51 1.29 -11.55
C LEU A 188 -5.02 1.48 -12.99
N PRO A 189 -6.35 1.58 -13.19
CA PRO A 189 -6.92 1.88 -14.50
C PRO A 189 -6.64 3.34 -14.91
N LEU A 190 -6.62 3.61 -16.22
CA LEU A 190 -6.25 4.93 -16.77
C LEU A 190 -7.11 6.08 -16.24
N HIS A 191 -8.42 5.90 -16.10
CA HIS A 191 -9.30 6.94 -15.56
C HIS A 191 -8.94 7.30 -14.11
N SER A 192 -8.49 6.32 -13.30
CA SER A 192 -8.04 6.57 -11.92
C SER A 192 -6.70 7.32 -11.90
N LEU A 193 -5.79 7.00 -12.83
CA LEU A 193 -4.53 7.73 -12.99
C LEU A 193 -4.76 9.20 -13.37
N ARG A 194 -5.69 9.47 -14.30
CA ARG A 194 -6.06 10.86 -14.65
C ARG A 194 -6.60 11.63 -13.45
N LYS A 195 -7.42 10.99 -12.60
CA LYS A 195 -7.91 11.60 -11.36
C LYS A 195 -6.79 11.95 -10.38
N ILE A 196 -5.75 11.11 -10.28
CA ILE A 196 -4.57 11.44 -9.48
C ILE A 196 -3.89 12.67 -10.09
N THR A 197 -3.65 12.69 -11.40
CA THR A 197 -3.01 13.83 -12.08
C THR A 197 -3.80 15.13 -11.90
N SER A 198 -5.13 15.13 -12.05
CA SER A 198 -5.94 16.35 -11.84
C SER A 198 -5.92 16.82 -10.39
N SER A 199 -5.83 15.89 -9.44
CA SER A 199 -5.76 16.16 -8.00
C SER A 199 -4.36 16.59 -7.54
N THR A 200 -3.30 16.24 -8.30
CA THR A 200 -1.92 16.55 -7.92
C THR A 200 -1.64 18.05 -7.80
N TRP A 201 -2.40 18.93 -8.44
CA TRP A 201 -2.19 20.36 -8.27
C TRP A 201 -2.48 20.81 -6.82
N ILE A 202 -3.65 20.46 -6.27
CA ILE A 202 -4.06 20.85 -4.91
C ILE A 202 -3.21 20.11 -3.87
N PHE A 203 -3.17 18.78 -3.97
CA PHE A 203 -2.47 17.97 -2.98
C PHE A 203 -0.95 18.03 -3.13
N GLY A 204 -0.43 18.31 -4.33
CA GLY A 204 0.98 18.60 -4.55
C GLY A 204 1.40 19.86 -3.83
N VAL A 205 0.65 20.96 -3.98
CA VAL A 205 0.91 22.19 -3.21
C VAL A 205 0.85 21.92 -1.71
N LEU A 206 -0.19 21.21 -1.24
CA LEU A 206 -0.32 20.87 0.18
C LEU A 206 0.88 20.06 0.69
N THR A 207 1.32 19.04 -0.05
CA THR A 207 2.46 18.21 0.35
C THR A 207 3.78 18.97 0.29
N THR A 208 3.99 19.84 -0.70
CA THR A 208 5.19 20.71 -0.75
C THR A 208 5.27 21.71 0.39
N LEU A 209 4.15 22.10 0.99
CA LEU A 209 4.12 22.95 2.19
C LEU A 209 4.26 22.12 3.47
N LEU A 210 3.50 21.03 3.56
CA LEU A 210 3.34 20.25 4.78
C LEU A 210 4.58 19.40 5.09
N VAL A 211 5.25 18.85 4.07
CA VAL A 211 6.46 18.02 4.28
C VAL A 211 7.63 18.84 4.86
N PRO A 212 7.99 20.02 4.31
CA PRO A 212 9.00 20.88 4.95
C PRO A 212 8.55 21.40 6.32
N LEU A 213 7.28 21.79 6.48
CA LEU A 213 6.78 22.28 7.76
C LEU A 213 6.90 21.22 8.86
N LEU A 214 6.58 19.95 8.56
CA LEU A 214 6.78 18.86 9.51
C LEU A 214 8.28 18.56 9.73
N LEU A 215 9.01 18.21 8.68
CA LEU A 215 10.38 17.67 8.81
C LEU A 215 11.42 18.73 9.18
N GLU A 216 11.29 19.95 8.68
CA GLU A 216 12.30 20.99 8.86
C GLU A 216 11.92 21.97 9.96
N TYR A 217 10.65 22.39 10.04
CA TYR A 217 10.26 23.36 11.06
C TYR A 217 9.94 22.69 12.40
N ILE A 218 9.03 21.72 12.41
CA ILE A 218 8.62 21.06 13.67
C ILE A 218 9.72 20.13 14.17
N PHE A 219 10.20 19.20 13.34
CA PHE A 219 11.21 18.25 13.79
C PHE A 219 12.57 18.91 13.99
N LYS A 220 13.04 19.72 13.04
CA LYS A 220 14.38 20.29 13.15
C LYS A 220 14.48 21.50 14.08
N TYR A 221 13.56 22.47 14.05
CA TYR A 221 13.67 23.61 14.96
C TYR A 221 13.05 23.29 16.32
N TYR A 222 11.78 22.91 16.36
CA TYR A 222 11.09 22.81 17.65
C TYR A 222 11.59 21.65 18.54
N MET A 223 11.67 20.43 17.99
CA MET A 223 12.05 19.26 18.79
C MET A 223 13.55 19.25 19.13
N LEU A 224 14.43 19.58 18.20
CA LEU A 224 15.88 19.49 18.43
C LEU A 224 16.42 20.65 19.27
N ASP A 225 15.86 21.87 19.17
CA ASP A 225 16.24 22.95 20.09
C ASP A 225 15.80 22.61 21.52
N THR A 226 14.60 22.05 21.68
CA THR A 226 14.13 21.56 22.99
C THR A 226 15.05 20.48 23.56
N LEU A 227 15.52 19.55 22.71
CA LEU A 227 16.48 18.53 23.13
C LEU A 227 17.83 19.15 23.51
N LYS A 228 18.34 20.07 22.70
CA LYS A 228 19.59 20.78 22.96
C LYS A 228 19.54 21.54 24.30
N ASP A 229 18.45 22.26 24.55
CA ASP A 229 18.22 22.97 25.81
C ASP A 229 18.09 22.01 26.99
N SER A 230 17.40 20.88 26.81
CA SER A 230 17.31 19.81 27.83
C SER A 230 18.67 19.21 28.16
N PHE A 231 19.54 19.01 27.16
CA PHE A 231 20.89 18.49 27.38
C PHE A 231 21.79 19.53 28.05
N ALA A 232 21.68 20.80 27.66
CA ALA A 232 22.38 21.92 28.27
C ALA A 232 21.96 22.13 29.75
N ALA A 233 20.68 21.91 30.07
CA ALA A 233 20.14 22.04 31.43
C ALA A 233 20.62 20.98 32.42
N GLN A 234 21.28 19.90 31.95
CA GLN A 234 21.80 18.82 32.78
C GLN A 234 23.32 18.71 32.67
N PRO A 235 24.12 19.69 33.13
CA PRO A 235 25.58 19.63 33.01
C PRO A 235 26.16 18.44 33.79
N ILE A 236 27.32 17.97 33.35
CA ILE A 236 28.16 17.05 34.14
C ILE A 236 28.55 17.79 35.42
N THR A 237 28.26 17.18 36.55
CA THR A 237 28.59 17.71 37.89
C THR A 237 29.34 16.66 38.69
N ILE A 238 30.08 17.09 39.72
CA ILE A 238 30.84 16.20 40.60
C ILE A 238 29.97 15.11 41.24
N PRO A 239 28.74 15.38 41.75
CA PRO A 239 27.86 14.32 42.28
C PRO A 239 27.43 13.29 41.23
N LEU A 240 27.32 13.72 39.97
CA LEU A 240 26.97 12.84 38.84
C LEU A 240 28.15 11.92 38.48
N LEU A 241 29.39 12.41 38.61
CA LEU A 241 30.61 11.61 38.44
C LEU A 241 30.82 10.62 39.60
N GLU A 242 30.49 11.03 40.83
CA GLU A 242 30.54 10.17 42.03
C GLU A 242 29.55 9.00 41.95
N SER A 243 28.36 9.23 41.39
CA SER A 243 27.34 8.19 41.19
C SER A 243 27.61 7.29 39.98
N ALA A 244 28.52 7.68 39.07
CA ALA A 244 28.86 6.94 37.86
C ALA A 244 29.94 5.85 38.03
N ASN A 245 30.32 5.52 39.27
CA ASN A 245 31.32 4.48 39.59
C ASN A 245 32.72 4.75 38.98
N ILE A 246 33.08 6.03 38.84
CA ILE A 246 34.39 6.47 38.35
C ILE A 246 35.45 6.24 39.44
N SER A 247 36.70 5.92 39.06
CA SER A 247 37.76 5.66 40.03
C SER A 247 38.04 6.87 40.91
N SER A 248 38.40 6.61 42.17
CA SER A 248 38.71 7.64 43.17
C SER A 248 39.79 8.61 42.71
N ASP A 249 40.78 8.11 41.96
CA ASP A 249 41.94 8.88 41.49
C ASP A 249 41.54 9.88 40.38
N ILE A 250 40.61 9.49 39.50
CA ILE A 250 40.07 10.39 38.47
C ILE A 250 39.17 11.45 39.13
N LEU A 251 38.39 11.04 40.13
CA LEU A 251 37.50 11.95 40.84
C LEU A 251 38.29 13.00 41.65
N SER A 252 39.37 12.61 42.33
CA SER A 252 40.24 13.55 43.04
C SER A 252 40.92 14.52 42.07
N PHE A 253 41.41 14.02 40.93
CA PHE A 253 42.03 14.85 39.90
C PHE A 253 41.07 15.92 39.33
N VAL A 254 39.81 15.56 39.07
CA VAL A 254 38.79 16.51 38.60
C VAL A 254 38.42 17.53 39.69
N LYS A 255 38.40 17.13 40.96
CA LYS A 255 38.16 18.04 42.11
C LYS A 255 39.29 19.05 42.29
N GLU A 256 40.54 18.64 42.06
CA GLU A 256 41.73 19.50 42.17
C GLU A 256 41.86 20.48 41.00
N HIS A 257 41.27 20.17 39.85
CA HIS A 257 41.33 20.97 38.64
C HIS A 257 39.93 21.29 38.08
N PRO A 258 39.21 22.28 38.66
CA PRO A 258 37.82 22.57 38.30
C PRO A 258 37.61 22.94 36.82
N GLY A 259 38.63 23.47 36.15
CA GLY A 259 38.58 23.74 34.70
C GLY A 259 38.39 22.49 33.82
N ILE A 260 38.68 21.29 34.34
CA ILE A 260 38.40 20.03 33.65
C ILE A 260 36.90 19.82 33.49
N LEU A 261 36.09 20.19 34.50
CA LEU A 261 34.64 20.05 34.45
C LEU A 261 34.05 20.94 33.34
N ASP A 262 34.57 22.15 33.19
CA ASP A 262 34.17 23.07 32.10
C ASP A 262 34.54 22.52 30.73
N ILE A 263 35.73 21.91 30.60
CA ILE A 263 36.17 21.25 29.37
C ILE A 263 35.25 20.05 29.05
N MET A 264 34.94 19.21 30.04
CA MET A 264 34.03 18.06 29.87
C MET A 264 32.64 18.50 29.41
N ASN A 265 32.09 19.55 30.03
CA ASN A 265 30.80 20.10 29.64
C ASN A 265 30.81 20.70 28.22
N ARG A 266 31.86 21.42 27.85
CA ARG A 266 32.05 21.91 26.46
C ARG A 266 32.16 20.77 25.45
N PHE A 267 32.91 19.71 25.75
CA PHE A 267 33.01 18.54 24.88
C PHE A 267 31.66 17.84 24.72
N ARG A 268 30.88 17.73 25.80
CA ARG A 268 29.54 17.18 25.74
C ARG A 268 28.61 18.05 24.88
N GLU A 269 28.59 19.36 25.08
CA GLU A 269 27.81 20.29 24.25
C GLU A 269 28.17 20.17 22.78
N LEU A 270 29.46 20.11 22.46
CA LEU A 270 29.93 19.90 21.08
C LEU A 270 29.44 18.57 20.51
N SER A 271 29.56 17.48 21.28
CA SER A 271 29.13 16.15 20.85
C SER A 271 27.63 16.08 20.59
N VAL A 272 26.82 16.61 21.52
CA VAL A 272 25.36 16.72 21.36
C VAL A 272 25.02 17.57 20.14
N SER A 273 25.66 18.73 19.97
CA SER A 273 25.43 19.59 18.81
C SER A 273 25.78 18.89 17.48
N TYR A 274 26.84 18.08 17.46
CA TYR A 274 27.27 17.34 16.29
C TYR A 274 26.26 16.24 15.93
N GLU A 275 25.81 15.44 16.91
CA GLU A 275 24.80 14.39 16.69
C GLU A 275 23.46 14.98 16.23
N LEU A 276 22.99 16.04 16.89
CA LEU A 276 21.76 16.74 16.50
C LEU A 276 21.89 17.32 15.08
N ASN A 277 23.01 17.96 14.75
CA ASN A 277 23.25 18.48 13.39
C ASN A 277 23.29 17.35 12.36
N SER A 278 23.89 16.21 12.68
CA SER A 278 23.92 15.05 11.78
C SER A 278 22.49 14.54 11.50
N ALA A 279 21.68 14.36 12.55
CA ALA A 279 20.27 13.99 12.42
C ALA A 279 19.45 15.00 11.59
N THR A 280 19.70 16.32 11.76
CA THR A 280 19.04 17.33 10.91
C THR A 280 19.42 17.23 9.44
N SER A 281 20.67 16.86 9.16
CA SER A 281 21.16 16.68 7.80
C SER A 281 20.41 15.52 7.14
N GLU A 282 20.30 14.38 7.84
CA GLU A 282 19.56 13.22 7.34
C GLU A 282 18.08 13.54 7.08
N LEU A 283 17.41 14.24 8.00
CA LEU A 283 16.02 14.66 7.82
C LEU A 283 15.84 15.57 6.60
N SER A 284 16.80 16.46 6.34
CA SER A 284 16.78 17.33 5.16
C SER A 284 16.92 16.53 3.87
N VAL A 285 17.76 15.49 3.86
CA VAL A 285 17.90 14.57 2.71
C VAL A 285 16.61 13.77 2.52
N VAL A 286 16.02 13.22 3.58
CA VAL A 286 14.73 12.51 3.54
C VAL A 286 13.63 13.42 2.96
N ARG A 287 13.54 14.68 3.40
CA ARG A 287 12.62 15.68 2.85
C ARG A 287 12.82 15.82 1.33
N PHE A 288 14.06 16.02 0.89
CA PHE A 288 14.38 16.15 -0.52
C PHE A 288 13.95 14.90 -1.30
N LEU A 289 14.27 13.71 -0.79
CA LEU A 289 13.93 12.44 -1.40
C LEU A 289 12.41 12.24 -1.54
N VAL A 290 11.63 12.54 -0.50
CA VAL A 290 10.16 12.48 -0.55
C VAL A 290 9.59 13.41 -1.62
N LEU A 291 10.04 14.67 -1.63
CA LEU A 291 9.56 15.67 -2.61
C LEU A 291 9.94 15.28 -4.04
N ALA A 292 11.20 14.86 -4.26
CA ALA A 292 11.66 14.37 -5.55
C ALA A 292 10.87 13.14 -6.02
N SER A 293 10.50 12.26 -5.09
CA SER A 293 9.68 11.07 -5.39
C SER A 293 8.31 11.44 -5.93
N TYR A 294 7.66 12.48 -5.40
CA TYR A 294 6.40 12.95 -5.97
C TYR A 294 6.58 13.45 -7.40
N SER A 295 7.65 14.20 -7.70
CA SER A 295 7.95 14.62 -9.07
C SER A 295 8.14 13.41 -10.00
N LEU A 296 8.91 12.40 -9.56
CA LEU A 296 9.11 11.15 -10.31
C LEU A 296 7.78 10.42 -10.55
N GLY A 297 6.96 10.27 -9.52
CA GLY A 297 5.64 9.67 -9.63
C GLY A 297 4.74 10.40 -10.64
N THR A 298 4.73 11.73 -10.61
CA THR A 298 3.97 12.55 -11.57
C THR A 298 4.44 12.29 -13.01
N ILE A 299 5.74 12.21 -13.25
CA ILE A 299 6.31 11.93 -14.57
C ILE A 299 5.85 10.55 -15.06
N ILE A 300 6.00 9.51 -14.24
CA ILE A 300 5.64 8.13 -14.60
C ILE A 300 4.15 8.00 -14.93
N ILE A 301 3.28 8.60 -14.09
CA ILE A 301 1.84 8.61 -14.32
C ILE A 301 1.50 9.34 -15.62
N THR A 302 2.11 10.50 -15.85
CA THR A 302 1.89 11.31 -17.06
C THR A 302 2.32 10.55 -18.32
N LEU A 303 3.46 9.86 -18.28
CA LEU A 303 3.92 9.01 -19.38
C LEU A 303 2.90 7.91 -19.69
N LYS A 304 2.37 7.24 -18.66
CA LYS A 304 1.33 6.21 -18.83
C LYS A 304 0.05 6.77 -19.47
N ILE A 305 -0.38 7.97 -19.08
CA ILE A 305 -1.54 8.65 -19.66
C ILE A 305 -1.27 8.98 -21.14
N LYS A 306 -0.11 9.57 -21.46
CA LYS A 306 0.29 9.89 -22.85
C LYS A 306 0.35 8.66 -23.75
N LEU A 307 0.85 7.53 -23.23
CA LEU A 307 0.81 6.25 -23.96
C LEU A 307 -0.63 5.80 -24.24
N GLY A 308 -1.55 6.00 -23.29
CA GLY A 308 -2.98 5.80 -23.49
C GLY A 308 -3.53 6.70 -24.60
N GLU A 309 -3.24 8.00 -24.56
CA GLU A 309 -3.69 8.95 -25.58
C GLU A 309 -3.18 8.62 -26.99
N SER A 310 -1.93 8.14 -27.10
CA SER A 310 -1.39 7.65 -28.37
C SER A 310 -2.21 6.48 -28.90
N LYS A 311 -2.52 5.50 -28.03
CA LYS A 311 -3.37 4.37 -28.42
C LYS A 311 -4.78 4.80 -28.83
N ALA A 312 -5.35 5.79 -28.14
CA ALA A 312 -6.64 6.36 -28.52
C ALA A 312 -6.60 7.05 -29.88
N LYS A 313 -5.51 7.75 -30.20
CA LYS A 313 -5.29 8.37 -31.51
C LYS A 313 -5.36 7.33 -32.64
N ASP A 314 -4.70 6.19 -32.44
CA ASP A 314 -4.67 5.09 -33.42
C ASP A 314 -6.03 4.41 -33.57
N ILE A 315 -6.80 4.28 -32.48
CA ILE A 315 -8.18 3.75 -32.55
C ILE A 315 -9.08 4.75 -33.29
N CYS A 316 -9.00 6.04 -32.94
CA CYS A 316 -9.79 7.11 -33.55
C CYS A 316 -9.53 7.25 -35.05
N SER A 317 -8.29 7.09 -35.51
CA SER A 317 -7.97 7.12 -36.95
C SER A 317 -8.60 5.95 -37.69
N ARG A 318 -8.62 4.75 -37.11
CA ARG A 318 -9.30 3.58 -37.69
C ARG A 318 -10.81 3.77 -37.77
N ILE A 319 -11.45 4.24 -36.69
CA ILE A 319 -12.89 4.50 -36.64
C ILE A 319 -13.33 5.45 -37.75
N LYS A 320 -12.55 6.50 -38.03
CA LYS A 320 -12.86 7.47 -39.09
C LYS A 320 -12.80 6.89 -40.52
N LEU A 321 -12.01 5.85 -40.72
CA LEU A 321 -11.83 5.19 -42.01
C LEU A 321 -12.78 4.00 -42.18
N SER A 322 -13.40 3.53 -41.09
CA SER A 322 -14.32 2.40 -41.12
C SER A 322 -15.73 2.84 -41.47
N SER A 323 -16.40 2.04 -42.29
CA SER A 323 -17.83 2.18 -42.59
C SER A 323 -18.74 1.56 -41.53
N ASP A 324 -18.22 0.61 -40.75
CA ASP A 324 -18.94 -0.08 -39.67
C ASP A 324 -18.14 0.06 -38.38
N VAL A 325 -18.68 0.84 -37.45
CA VAL A 325 -17.99 1.21 -36.21
C VAL A 325 -18.69 0.51 -35.06
N GLN A 326 -17.93 -0.31 -34.33
CA GLN A 326 -18.47 -1.05 -33.19
C GLN A 326 -18.38 -0.24 -31.89
N TYR A 327 -19.35 -0.44 -31.00
CA TYR A 327 -19.37 0.17 -29.66
C TYR A 327 -18.05 -0.05 -28.89
N CYS A 328 -17.48 -1.25 -28.96
CA CYS A 328 -16.24 -1.58 -28.25
C CYS A 328 -15.06 -0.69 -28.68
N GLU A 329 -14.99 -0.28 -29.95
CA GLU A 329 -13.95 0.60 -30.46
C GLU A 329 -14.13 2.03 -29.96
N LEU A 330 -15.37 2.53 -29.97
CA LEU A 330 -15.73 3.85 -29.43
C LEU A 330 -15.41 3.93 -27.94
N ARG A 331 -15.87 2.95 -27.17
CA ARG A 331 -15.62 2.80 -25.74
C ARG A 331 -14.13 2.74 -25.44
N ASP A 332 -13.38 1.91 -26.16
CA ASP A 332 -11.94 1.76 -25.94
C ASP A 332 -11.19 3.05 -26.28
N CYS A 333 -11.58 3.76 -27.34
CA CYS A 333 -11.02 5.07 -27.68
C CYS A 333 -11.18 6.07 -26.53
N ILE A 334 -12.38 6.12 -25.92
CA ILE A 334 -12.66 7.00 -24.77
C ILE A 334 -11.90 6.53 -23.53
N PHE A 335 -11.87 5.23 -23.25
CA PHE A 335 -11.11 4.68 -22.12
C PHE A 335 -9.64 5.11 -22.17
N TYR A 336 -9.00 4.97 -23.34
CA TYR A 336 -7.60 5.32 -23.54
C TYR A 336 -7.35 6.83 -23.70
N GLY A 337 -8.28 7.57 -24.28
CA GLY A 337 -8.12 8.98 -24.64
C GLY A 337 -8.65 9.98 -23.61
N GLY A 338 -9.59 9.57 -22.75
CA GLY A 338 -10.24 10.43 -21.78
C GLY A 338 -11.12 11.50 -22.40
N GLU A 339 -11.37 12.56 -21.63
CA GLU A 339 -12.33 13.63 -21.93
C GLU A 339 -12.13 14.26 -23.32
N LYS A 340 -10.87 14.41 -23.76
CA LYS A 340 -10.55 14.93 -25.10
C LYS A 340 -11.16 14.10 -26.22
N TYR A 341 -11.16 12.78 -26.10
CA TYR A 341 -11.73 11.87 -27.10
C TYR A 341 -13.20 11.58 -26.84
N GLU A 342 -13.64 11.63 -25.58
CA GLU A 342 -15.05 11.59 -25.19
C GLU A 342 -15.85 12.69 -25.91
N ASN A 343 -15.45 13.95 -25.75
CA ASN A 343 -16.13 15.09 -26.38
C ASN A 343 -16.15 14.97 -27.91
N ARG A 344 -15.10 14.40 -28.51
CA ARG A 344 -15.01 14.21 -29.95
C ARG A 344 -15.95 13.11 -30.46
N ILE A 345 -16.09 12.03 -29.70
CA ILE A 345 -16.93 10.88 -30.07
C ILE A 345 -18.39 11.19 -29.81
N MET A 346 -18.71 11.71 -28.63
CA MET A 346 -20.08 12.08 -28.25
C MET A 346 -20.61 13.28 -29.07
N GLY A 347 -19.72 14.10 -29.64
CA GLY A 347 -20.11 15.15 -30.58
C GLY A 347 -20.52 14.65 -31.98
N ASN A 348 -20.45 13.34 -32.26
CA ASN A 348 -20.95 12.74 -33.50
C ASN A 348 -22.22 11.95 -33.20
N GLU A 349 -23.34 12.38 -33.77
CA GLU A 349 -24.67 11.82 -33.53
C GLU A 349 -24.76 10.31 -33.83
N ILE A 350 -24.06 9.82 -34.86
CA ILE A 350 -24.04 8.39 -35.20
C ILE A 350 -23.36 7.58 -34.08
N PHE A 351 -22.21 8.06 -33.61
CA PHE A 351 -21.46 7.36 -32.56
C PHE A 351 -22.16 7.45 -31.21
N GLU A 352 -22.75 8.59 -30.90
CA GLU A 352 -23.56 8.79 -29.70
C GLU A 352 -24.75 7.81 -29.68
N ASN A 353 -25.47 7.66 -30.79
CA ASN A 353 -26.59 6.72 -30.89
C ASN A 353 -26.17 5.25 -30.70
N ILE A 354 -25.01 4.85 -31.23
CA ILE A 354 -24.44 3.51 -31.00
C ILE A 354 -24.15 3.30 -29.50
N ILE A 355 -23.55 4.29 -28.83
CA ILE A 355 -23.24 4.22 -27.40
C ILE A 355 -24.52 4.14 -26.56
N LEU A 356 -25.49 5.03 -26.80
CA LEU A 356 -26.73 5.08 -26.04
C LEU A 356 -27.55 3.80 -26.19
N SER A 357 -27.65 3.28 -27.42
CA SER A 357 -28.40 2.05 -27.70
C SER A 357 -27.78 0.82 -27.06
N GLU A 358 -26.45 0.72 -27.02
CA GLU A 358 -25.76 -0.42 -26.41
C GLU A 358 -25.77 -0.32 -24.87
N GLU A 359 -25.44 0.85 -24.33
CA GLU A 359 -25.38 1.04 -22.87
C GLU A 359 -26.76 1.09 -22.21
N GLY A 360 -27.82 1.41 -22.97
CA GLY A 360 -29.21 1.38 -22.49
C GLY A 360 -29.74 -0.02 -22.16
N LYS A 361 -29.03 -1.07 -22.58
CA LYS A 361 -29.37 -2.48 -22.30
C LYS A 361 -28.94 -2.95 -20.91
N TYR A 362 -28.13 -2.15 -20.21
CA TYR A 362 -27.49 -2.54 -18.96
C TYR A 362 -27.96 -1.67 -17.79
N ASP A 363 -28.22 -2.31 -16.66
CA ASP A 363 -28.46 -1.61 -15.40
C ASP A 363 -27.13 -1.09 -14.82
N LYS A 364 -26.99 0.23 -14.78
CA LYS A 364 -25.81 0.92 -14.25
C LYS A 364 -25.89 1.01 -12.73
N TYR A 365 -24.73 0.95 -12.08
CA TYR A 365 -24.65 1.04 -10.63
C TYR A 365 -24.96 2.46 -10.14
N VAL A 366 -25.98 2.56 -9.29
CA VAL A 366 -26.30 3.79 -8.57
C VAL A 366 -25.80 3.66 -7.14
N GLU A 367 -24.73 4.40 -6.81
CA GLU A 367 -24.15 4.40 -5.47
C GLU A 367 -25.12 5.05 -4.46
N SER A 368 -25.68 4.22 -3.57
CA SER A 368 -26.70 4.63 -2.59
C SER A 368 -26.12 5.15 -1.27
N THR A 369 -24.80 5.04 -1.06
CA THR A 369 -24.09 5.46 0.15
C THR A 369 -24.02 6.98 0.27
N TRP A 370 -24.53 7.52 1.38
CA TRP A 370 -24.77 8.95 1.59
C TRP A 370 -23.50 9.83 1.57
N TRP A 371 -22.36 9.34 2.05
CA TRP A 371 -21.07 10.05 2.04
C TRP A 371 -20.38 10.12 0.67
N ILE A 372 -20.90 9.43 -0.36
CA ILE A 372 -20.36 9.44 -1.75
C ILE A 372 -21.36 10.11 -2.72
N LYS A 373 -22.59 10.38 -2.27
CA LYS A 373 -23.65 11.02 -3.06
C LYS A 373 -23.33 12.47 -3.45
N TYR A 374 -22.42 13.12 -2.73
CA TYR A 374 -21.90 14.43 -3.06
C TYR A 374 -20.47 14.28 -3.58
N PRO A 375 -20.21 14.54 -4.87
CA PRO A 375 -18.85 14.56 -5.37
C PRO A 375 -18.12 15.76 -4.75
N SER A 376 -16.93 15.49 -4.22
CA SER A 376 -15.83 16.45 -4.21
C SER A 376 -15.59 16.99 -5.62
#